data_AF-A0A9J6RER2-F1
#
_entry.id   AF-A0A9J6RER2-F1
#
_cell.length_a   1.000
_cell.length_b   1.000
_cell.length_c   1.000
_cell.angle_alpha   90.00
_cell.angle_beta   90.00
_cell.angle_gamma   90.00
#
_symmetry.space_group_name_H-M   'P 1'
#
loop_
_entity.id
_entity.type
_entity.pdbx_description
1 polymer ?
#
loop_
_entity_poly.entity_id
_entity_poly.type
_entity_poly.pdbx_seq_one_letter_code
_entity_poly.pdbx_strand_id
1 'polypeptide(L)'
;MVFIWAFLIGGLICLIGQLIMDIFKKTPGQTLSILVVMGAILAGFELYEPLIDFAGAGATVPITSFGNSLVHGAMQEAEKSGIIGVATGMFEVTSSGISSAIVFGMIGALIFKPKG
;
A
#
# COMPACT_ATOMS: atom_id res chain seq x y z
N MET A 1 -13.81 -3.39 20.05
CA MET A 1 -13.41 -4.63 19.32
C MET A 1 -12.63 -4.33 18.05
N VAL A 2 -12.89 -3.21 17.35
CA VAL A 2 -12.14 -2.78 16.16
C VAL A 2 -10.62 -2.77 16.38
N PHE A 3 -10.11 -2.30 17.52
CA PHE A 3 -8.66 -2.31 17.80
C PHE A 3 -8.03 -3.72 17.83
N ILE A 4 -8.77 -4.73 18.32
CA ILE A 4 -8.28 -6.11 18.37
C ILE A 4 -8.20 -6.66 16.94
N TRP A 5 -9.25 -6.45 16.15
CA TRP A 5 -9.27 -6.86 14.75
C TRP A 5 -8.22 -6.11 13.91
N ALA A 6 -8.03 -4.82 14.14
CA ALA A 6 -6.99 -4.02 13.50
C ALA A 6 -5.59 -4.59 13.80
N PHE A 7 -5.32 -4.92 15.08
CA PHE A 7 -4.06 -5.53 15.47
C PHE A 7 -3.86 -6.91 14.85
N LEU A 8 -4.88 -7.77 14.88
CA LEU A 8 -4.80 -9.12 14.34
C LEU A 8 -4.62 -9.15 12.82
N ILE A 9 -5.40 -8.37 12.07
CA ILE A 9 -5.33 -8.33 10.61
C ILE A 9 -4.05 -7.64 10.15
N GLY A 10 -3.69 -6.51 10.75
CA GLY A 10 -2.42 -5.85 10.45
C GLY A 10 -1.22 -6.73 10.78
N GLY A 11 -1.25 -7.39 11.94
CA GLY A 11 -0.23 -8.35 12.35
C GLY A 11 -0.14 -9.56 11.42
N LEU A 12 -1.27 -10.07 10.92
CA LEU A 12 -1.29 -11.16 9.95
C LEU A 12 -0.69 -10.76 8.60
N ILE A 13 -0.99 -9.56 8.10
CA ILE A 13 -0.39 -9.05 6.85
C ILE A 13 1.13 -8.90 7.02
N CYS A 14 1.59 -8.38 8.16
CA CYS A 14 3.00 -8.29 8.49
C CYS A 14 3.67 -9.68 8.59
N LEU A 15 3.01 -10.64 9.23
CA LEU A 15 3.48 -12.02 9.34
C LEU A 15 3.64 -12.66 7.95
N ILE A 16 2.69 -12.45 7.04
CA ILE A 16 2.79 -12.93 5.65
C ILE A 16 4.02 -12.32 4.97
N GLY A 17 4.25 -11.01 5.14
CA GLY A 17 5.45 -10.35 4.62
C GLY A 17 6.74 -10.94 5.19
N GLN A 18 6.80 -11.19 6.50
CA GLN A 18 7.93 -11.85 7.15
C GLN A 18 8.15 -13.27 6.61
N LEU A 19 7.11 -14.07 6.46
CA LEU A 19 7.21 -15.41 5.89
C LEU A 19 7.73 -15.41 4.45
N ILE A 20 7.34 -14.43 3.63
CA ILE A 20 7.89 -14.27 2.27
C ILE A 20 9.40 -14.02 2.31
N MET A 21 9.87 -13.19 3.25
CA MET A 21 11.30 -12.93 3.41
C MET A 21 12.05 -14.14 3.98
N ASP A 22 11.50 -14.81 4.99
CA ASP A 22 12.19 -15.87 5.72
C ASP A 22 12.21 -17.20 4.95
N ILE A 23 11.09 -17.60 4.36
CA ILE A 23 10.96 -18.87 3.64
C ILE A 23 11.48 -18.73 2.22
N PHE A 24 11.02 -17.70 1.51
CA PHE A 24 11.33 -17.54 0.08
C PHE A 24 12.60 -16.72 -0.16
N LYS A 25 13.27 -16.23 0.90
CA LYS A 25 14.52 -15.45 0.85
C LYS A 25 14.45 -14.29 -0.16
N LYS A 26 13.26 -13.69 -0.28
CA LYS A 26 13.03 -12.55 -1.17
C LYS A 26 13.58 -11.29 -0.55
N THR A 27 14.06 -10.37 -1.39
CA THR A 27 14.53 -9.08 -0.90
C THR A 27 13.35 -8.28 -0.31
N PRO A 28 13.61 -7.31 0.59
CA PRO A 28 12.56 -6.44 1.11
C PRO A 28 11.76 -5.77 0.00
N GLY A 29 12.43 -5.28 -1.05
CA GLY A 29 11.76 -4.65 -2.20
C GLY A 29 10.82 -5.60 -2.96
N GLN A 30 11.23 -6.86 -3.17
CA GLN A 30 10.38 -7.86 -3.81
C GLN A 30 9.15 -8.19 -2.95
N THR A 31 9.33 -8.30 -1.64
CA THR A 31 8.24 -8.59 -0.70
C THR A 31 7.21 -7.45 -0.68
N LEU A 32 7.67 -6.19 -0.65
CA LEU A 32 6.79 -5.02 -0.73
C LEU A 32 5.99 -5.01 -2.04
N SER A 33 6.65 -5.30 -3.17
CA SER A 33 5.98 -5.36 -4.47
C SER A 33 4.90 -6.45 -4.50
N ILE A 34 5.18 -7.65 -3.97
CA ILE A 34 4.18 -8.73 -3.87
C ILE A 34 2.98 -8.29 -3.04
N LEU A 35 3.21 -7.66 -1.88
CA LEU A 35 2.12 -7.18 -1.03
C LEU A 35 1.27 -6.10 -1.72
N VAL A 36 1.89 -5.18 -2.44
CA VAL A 36 1.18 -4.16 -3.24
C VAL A 36 0.34 -4.81 -4.34
N VAL A 37 0.92 -5.75 -5.09
CA VAL A 37 0.21 -6.48 -6.16
C VAL A 37 -0.98 -7.28 -5.59
N MET A 38 -0.79 -7.95 -4.47
CA MET A 38 -1.88 -8.65 -3.76
C MET A 38 -2.99 -7.67 -3.38
N GLY A 39 -2.65 -6.51 -2.81
CA GLY A 39 -3.60 -5.45 -2.49
C GLY A 39 -4.39 -4.95 -3.70
N ALA A 40 -3.72 -4.73 -4.83
CA ALA A 40 -4.36 -4.33 -6.08
C ALA A 40 -5.31 -5.41 -6.63
N ILE A 41 -4.93 -6.70 -6.55
CA ILE A 41 -5.80 -7.80 -6.95
C ILE A 41 -7.06 -7.83 -6.06
N LEU A 42 -6.89 -7.73 -4.73
CA LEU A 42 -8.01 -7.70 -3.80
C LEU A 42 -8.95 -6.50 -4.06
N ALA A 43 -8.38 -5.34 -4.40
CA ALA A 43 -9.14 -4.15 -4.77
C ALA A 43 -9.92 -4.33 -6.07
N GLY A 44 -9.31 -4.95 -7.09
CA GLY A 44 -9.99 -5.24 -8.37
C GLY A 44 -11.18 -6.20 -8.23
N PHE A 45 -11.20 -7.04 -7.18
CA PHE A 45 -12.35 -7.88 -6.81
C PHE A 45 -13.29 -7.21 -5.81
N GLU A 46 -13.10 -5.93 -5.48
CA GLU A 46 -13.87 -5.18 -4.48
C GLU A 46 -13.84 -5.82 -3.07
N LEU A 47 -12.84 -6.66 -2.79
CA LEU A 47 -12.67 -7.36 -1.51
C LEU A 47 -11.90 -6.52 -0.49
N TYR A 48 -11.19 -5.49 -0.94
CA TYR A 48 -10.35 -4.67 -0.07
C TYR A 48 -11.17 -3.68 0.78
N GLU A 49 -12.25 -3.10 0.24
CA GLU A 49 -13.11 -2.17 1.00
C GLU A 49 -13.82 -2.86 2.19
N PRO A 50 -14.46 -4.05 2.03
CA PRO A 50 -15.00 -4.80 3.18
C PRO A 50 -13.93 -5.17 4.21
N LEU A 51 -12.69 -5.40 3.77
CA LEU A 51 -11.58 -5.67 4.67
C LEU A 51 -11.19 -4.42 5.48
N ILE A 52 -11.25 -3.24 4.87
CA ILE A 52 -11.08 -1.96 5.57
C ILE A 52 -12.21 -1.73 6.56
N ASP A 53 -13.47 -1.96 6.19
CA ASP A 53 -14.61 -1.78 7.11
C ASP A 53 -14.53 -2.70 8.34
N PHE A 54 -13.99 -3.91 8.16
CA PHE A 54 -13.84 -4.88 9.23
C PHE A 54 -12.61 -4.62 10.13
N ALA A 55 -11.45 -4.35 9.51
CA ALA A 55 -10.17 -4.27 10.21
C ALA A 55 -9.72 -2.83 10.50
N GLY A 56 -10.35 -1.83 9.91
CA GLY A 56 -9.98 -0.42 9.98
C GLY A 56 -8.49 -0.21 9.69
N ALA A 57 -7.79 0.38 10.67
CA ALA A 57 -6.35 0.63 10.60
C ALA A 57 -5.50 -0.62 10.30
N GLY A 58 -5.99 -1.82 10.62
CA GLY A 58 -5.28 -3.07 10.32
C GLY A 58 -5.13 -3.35 8.82
N ALA A 59 -6.05 -2.86 8.01
CA ALA A 59 -5.97 -2.95 6.55
C ALA A 59 -5.41 -1.68 5.92
N THR A 60 -5.71 -0.48 6.46
CA THR A 60 -5.26 0.77 5.83
C THR A 60 -3.80 1.15 6.12
N VAL A 61 -3.18 0.60 7.16
CA VAL A 61 -1.77 0.93 7.52
C VAL A 61 -0.74 0.11 6.73
N PRO A 62 -0.92 -1.22 6.52
CA PRO A 62 0.04 -2.00 5.73
C PRO A 62 0.12 -1.54 4.27
N ILE A 63 1.28 -1.79 3.63
CA ILE A 63 1.56 -1.40 2.23
C ILE A 63 0.61 -2.05 1.21
N THR A 64 -0.14 -3.08 1.59
CA THR A 64 -1.19 -3.67 0.74
C THR A 64 -2.27 -2.65 0.39
N SER A 65 -2.54 -1.67 1.28
CA SER A 65 -3.52 -0.60 1.04
C SER A 65 -3.10 0.33 -0.10
N PHE A 66 -1.80 0.46 -0.33
CA PHE A 66 -1.27 1.22 -1.46
C PHE A 66 -1.76 0.61 -2.80
N GLY A 67 -1.82 -0.72 -2.89
CA GLY A 67 -2.42 -1.42 -4.02
C GLY A 67 -3.89 -1.07 -4.25
N ASN A 68 -4.67 -0.95 -3.16
CA ASN A 68 -6.07 -0.52 -3.23
C ASN A 68 -6.20 0.91 -3.76
N SER A 69 -5.38 1.84 -3.27
CA SER A 69 -5.37 3.23 -3.72
C SER A 69 -4.96 3.37 -5.20
N LEU A 70 -4.01 2.55 -5.68
CA LEU A 70 -3.62 2.54 -7.09
C LEU A 70 -4.78 2.15 -8.00
N VAL A 71 -5.53 1.09 -7.64
CA VAL A 71 -6.67 0.61 -8.43
C VAL A 71 -7.81 1.62 -8.38
N HIS A 72 -8.16 2.14 -7.21
CA HIS A 72 -9.19 3.18 -7.07
C HIS A 72 -8.87 4.44 -7.87
N GLY A 73 -7.61 4.94 -7.80
CA GLY A 73 -7.18 6.11 -8.57
C GLY A 73 -7.23 5.85 -10.08
N ALA A 74 -6.79 4.67 -10.52
CA ALA A 74 -6.85 4.28 -11.92
C ALA A 74 -8.30 4.19 -12.42
N MET A 75 -9.22 3.61 -11.64
CA MET A 75 -10.63 3.49 -12.01
C MET A 75 -11.35 4.84 -12.06
N GLN A 76 -11.15 5.71 -11.06
CA GLN A 76 -11.76 7.04 -11.03
C GLN A 76 -11.36 7.89 -12.24
N GLU A 77 -10.11 7.81 -12.67
CA GLU A 77 -9.63 8.60 -13.80
C GLU A 77 -9.91 7.91 -15.14
N ALA A 78 -10.05 6.59 -15.16
CA ALA A 78 -10.54 5.87 -16.32
C ALA A 78 -11.96 6.29 -16.73
N GLU A 79 -12.83 6.54 -15.76
CA GLU A 79 -14.20 7.03 -16.01
C GLU A 79 -14.22 8.43 -16.66
N LYS A 80 -13.22 9.28 -16.38
CA LYS A 80 -13.15 10.64 -16.92
C LYS A 80 -12.39 10.73 -18.25
N SER A 81 -11.22 10.08 -18.30
CA SER A 81 -10.20 10.27 -19.33
C SER A 81 -9.98 9.00 -20.18
N GLY A 82 -10.83 7.98 -20.00
CA GLY A 82 -10.76 6.71 -20.72
C GLY A 82 -9.49 5.92 -20.37
N ILE A 83 -8.96 5.15 -21.33
CA ILE A 83 -7.80 4.28 -21.12
C ILE A 83 -6.55 5.06 -20.70
N ILE A 84 -6.39 6.30 -21.18
CA ILE A 84 -5.27 7.17 -20.80
C ILE A 84 -5.35 7.53 -19.31
N GLY A 85 -6.58 7.69 -18.79
CA GLY A 85 -6.86 7.97 -17.40
C GLY A 85 -6.37 6.89 -16.44
N VAL A 86 -6.35 5.62 -16.85
CA VAL A 86 -5.85 4.50 -16.03
C VAL A 86 -4.40 4.75 -15.59
N ALA A 87 -3.55 5.21 -16.51
CA ALA A 87 -2.14 5.44 -16.23
C ALA A 87 -1.93 6.70 -15.38
N THR A 88 -2.64 7.79 -15.68
CA THR A 88 -2.48 9.06 -14.96
C THR A 88 -3.07 9.01 -13.56
N GLY A 89 -4.26 8.43 -13.40
CA GLY A 89 -4.97 8.35 -12.12
C GLY A 89 -4.27 7.50 -11.08
N MET A 90 -3.58 6.43 -11.52
CA MET A 90 -2.77 5.58 -10.63
C MET A 90 -1.70 6.39 -9.88
N PHE A 91 -1.02 7.30 -10.58
CA PHE A 91 0.01 8.15 -9.99
C PHE A 91 -0.57 9.36 -9.28
N GLU A 92 -1.70 9.92 -9.73
CA GLU A 92 -2.28 11.13 -9.13
C GLU A 92 -2.64 10.94 -7.66
N VAL A 93 -3.37 9.87 -7.33
CA VAL A 93 -3.82 9.60 -5.94
C VAL A 93 -2.63 9.27 -5.03
N THR A 94 -1.65 8.53 -5.53
CA THR A 94 -0.52 8.04 -4.74
C THR A 94 0.67 9.00 -4.68
N SER A 95 0.76 9.96 -5.60
CA SER A 95 1.87 10.93 -5.71
C SER A 95 2.05 11.78 -4.46
N SER A 96 0.96 12.19 -3.81
CA SER A 96 1.03 13.00 -2.59
C SER A 96 1.77 12.29 -1.45
N GLY A 97 1.49 10.99 -1.26
CA GLY A 97 2.14 10.16 -0.25
C GLY A 97 3.61 9.92 -0.56
N ILE A 98 3.93 9.57 -1.81
CA ILE A 98 5.32 9.36 -2.25
C ILE A 98 6.14 10.65 -2.14
N SER A 99 5.60 11.76 -2.63
CA SER A 99 6.25 13.07 -2.59
C SER A 99 6.51 13.51 -1.14
N SER A 100 5.52 13.32 -0.25
CA SER A 100 5.69 13.59 1.18
C SER A 100 6.80 12.74 1.79
N ALA A 101 6.82 11.43 1.51
CA ALA A 101 7.86 10.53 2.03
C ALA A 101 9.27 10.94 1.58
N ILE A 102 9.43 11.35 0.31
CA ILE A 102 10.71 11.83 -0.24
C ILE A 102 11.12 13.14 0.43
N VAL A 103 10.22 14.14 0.48
CA VAL A 103 10.53 15.46 1.05
C VAL A 103 10.89 15.36 2.53
N PHE A 104 10.09 14.65 3.33
CA PHE A 104 10.39 14.47 4.75
C PHE A 104 11.64 13.61 4.97
N GLY A 105 11.86 12.59 4.13
CA GLY A 105 13.09 11.80 4.15
C GLY A 105 14.33 12.68 3.89
N MET A 106 14.26 13.58 2.92
CA MET A 106 15.32 14.55 2.63
C MET A 106 15.56 15.52 3.79
N ILE A 107 14.50 16.10 4.35
CA ILE A 107 14.62 17.00 5.51
C ILE A 107 15.29 16.27 6.68
N GLY A 108 14.88 15.03 6.95
CA GLY A 108 15.51 14.18 7.95
C GLY A 108 17.00 13.94 7.67
N ALA A 109 17.38 13.67 6.42
CA ALA A 109 18.76 13.48 6.00
C ALA A 109 19.62 14.76 6.03
N LEU A 110 19.00 15.94 6.02
CA LEU A 110 19.70 17.22 6.19
C LEU A 110 19.95 17.54 7.67
N ILE A 111 19.01 17.19 8.55
CA ILE A 111 19.11 17.44 10.00
C ILE A 111 20.01 16.40 10.67
N PHE A 112 19.88 15.14 10.26
CA PHE A 112 20.63 14.02 10.82
C PHE A 112 21.66 13.52 9.81
N LYS A 113 22.77 12.90 10.27
CA LYS A 113 23.69 12.18 9.39
C LYS A 113 23.21 10.73 9.22
N PRO A 114 22.46 10.39 8.16
CA PRO A 114 22.05 9.01 7.94
C PRO A 114 23.28 8.15 7.66
N LYS A 115 23.34 6.98 8.29
CA LYS A 115 24.27 5.90 7.91
C LYS A 115 23.47 5.02 6.95
N GLY A 116 23.63 5.26 5.65
CA GLY A 116 23.13 4.39 4.60
C GLY A 116 23.92 3.09 4.53
#